data_AF-A0A1M7AJU4-F1
#
_entry.id   AF-A0A1M7AJU4-F1
#
_cell.length_a   1.000
_cell.length_b   1.000
_cell.length_c   1.000
_cell.angle_alpha   90.00
_cell.angle_beta   90.00
_cell.angle_gamma   90.00
#
_symmetry.space_group_name_H-M   'P 1'
#
loop_
_entity.id
_entity.type
_entity.pdbx_description
1 polymer ?
#
loop_
_entity_poly.entity_id
_entity_poly.type
_entity_poly.pdbx_seq_one_letter_code
_entity_poly.pdbx_strand_id
1 'polypeptide(L)'
;MASIFGTAVLVINTLFFLLTTWSSATAPERFAASLGLGIVNSGGINEIRAQYSGFFLAAAFVCTASLFGQLSRQTSFVVLGAIYGGLLAGRLVSFALNAGVAGYGPTILVLYAVDAVGLSLAVASFVLENQLKA
;
A
#
# COMPACT_ATOMS: atom_id res chain seq x y z
N MET A 1 21.93 11.17 -5.96
CA MET A 1 21.47 9.77 -5.97
C MET A 1 20.20 9.56 -5.14
N ALA A 2 20.15 10.02 -3.88
CA ALA A 2 18.96 9.91 -3.01
C ALA A 2 17.68 10.55 -3.59
N SER A 3 17.76 11.68 -4.29
CA SER A 3 16.60 12.28 -4.98
C SER A 3 16.03 11.37 -6.10
N ILE A 4 16.88 10.65 -6.84
CA ILE A 4 16.44 9.69 -7.88
C ILE A 4 15.79 8.48 -7.21
N PHE A 5 16.40 7.95 -6.15
CA PHE A 5 15.88 6.80 -5.42
C PHE A 5 14.47 7.06 -4.86
N GLY A 6 14.29 8.14 -4.11
CA GLY A 6 12.97 8.49 -3.58
C GLY A 6 11.93 8.76 -4.67
N THR A 7 12.36 9.28 -5.84
CA THR A 7 11.46 9.50 -6.98
C THR A 7 10.98 8.17 -7.54
N ALA A 8 11.90 7.22 -7.72
CA ALA A 8 11.54 5.87 -8.16
C ALA A 8 10.57 5.21 -7.18
N VAL A 9 10.80 5.32 -5.87
CA VAL A 9 9.90 4.80 -4.83
C VAL A 9 8.51 5.43 -4.94
N LEU A 10 8.41 6.75 -5.07
CA LEU A 10 7.11 7.44 -5.21
C LEU A 10 6.39 7.05 -6.51
N VAL A 11 7.11 6.92 -7.63
CA VAL A 11 6.52 6.48 -8.92
C VAL A 11 5.98 5.06 -8.81
N ILE A 12 6.78 4.12 -8.29
CA ILE A 12 6.38 2.73 -8.13
C ILE A 12 5.13 2.62 -7.25
N ASN A 13 5.11 3.33 -6.10
CA ASN A 13 3.95 3.34 -5.21
C ASN A 13 2.72 3.97 -5.87
N THR A 14 2.89 5.07 -6.61
CA THR A 14 1.79 5.70 -7.35
C THR A 14 1.18 4.71 -8.35
N LEU A 15 2.00 4.02 -9.14
CA LEU A 15 1.53 3.03 -10.12
C LEU A 15 0.84 1.85 -9.45
N PHE A 16 1.43 1.32 -8.37
CA PHE A 16 0.86 0.23 -7.59
C PHE A 16 -0.52 0.62 -7.04
N PHE A 17 -0.61 1.75 -6.36
CA PHE A 17 -1.87 2.22 -5.77
C PHE A 17 -2.93 2.56 -6.82
N LEU A 18 -2.57 3.15 -7.96
CA LEU A 18 -3.51 3.39 -9.06
C LEU A 18 -4.03 2.08 -9.65
N LEU A 19 -3.16 1.08 -9.82
CA LEU A 19 -3.57 -0.25 -10.28
C LEU A 19 -4.55 -0.88 -9.30
N THR A 20 -4.24 -0.88 -7.99
CA THR A 20 -5.13 -1.43 -6.96
C THR A 20 -6.46 -0.69 -6.87
N THR A 21 -6.42 0.64 -7.00
CA THR A 21 -7.61 1.51 -7.08
C THR A 21 -8.50 1.08 -8.23
N TRP A 22 -7.92 0.97 -9.43
CA TRP A 22 -8.64 0.59 -10.64
C TRP A 22 -9.24 -0.82 -10.53
N SER A 23 -8.44 -1.80 -10.10
CA SER A 23 -8.89 -3.19 -9.97
C SER A 23 -10.03 -3.35 -8.95
N SER A 24 -9.93 -2.69 -7.79
CA SER A 24 -10.97 -2.75 -6.76
C SER A 24 -12.23 -1.96 -7.13
N ALA A 25 -12.13 -0.88 -7.92
CA ALA A 25 -13.28 -0.12 -8.41
C ALA A 25 -14.09 -0.90 -9.47
N THR A 26 -13.37 -1.42 -10.47
CA THR A 26 -13.96 -1.94 -11.71
C THR A 26 -14.37 -3.40 -11.61
N ALA A 27 -13.66 -4.21 -10.81
CA ALA A 27 -13.96 -5.62 -10.61
C ALA A 27 -13.95 -6.01 -9.11
N PRO A 28 -14.82 -5.40 -8.28
CA PRO A 28 -14.78 -5.55 -6.82
C PRO A 28 -14.94 -6.99 -6.34
N GLU A 29 -15.77 -7.80 -7.01
CA GLU A 29 -15.98 -9.21 -6.66
C GLU A 29 -14.71 -10.05 -6.90
N ARG A 30 -14.08 -9.89 -8.08
CA ARG A 30 -12.82 -10.58 -8.39
C ARG A 30 -11.70 -10.13 -7.47
N PHE A 31 -11.65 -8.82 -7.16
CA PHE A 31 -10.69 -8.27 -6.22
C PHE A 31 -10.87 -8.86 -4.82
N ALA A 32 -12.09 -8.86 -4.29
CA ALA A 32 -12.41 -9.47 -2.99
C ALA A 32 -12.08 -10.97 -2.95
N ALA A 33 -12.46 -11.72 -3.98
CA ALA A 33 -12.16 -13.14 -4.09
C ALA A 33 -10.65 -13.42 -4.07
N SER A 34 -9.85 -12.57 -4.72
CA SER A 34 -8.38 -12.70 -4.68
C SER A 34 -7.79 -12.54 -3.28
N LEU A 35 -8.50 -11.86 -2.38
CA LEU A 35 -8.15 -11.69 -0.96
C LEU A 35 -8.78 -12.76 -0.06
N GLY A 36 -9.53 -13.72 -0.62
CA GLY A 36 -10.28 -14.72 0.14
C GLY A 36 -11.57 -14.19 0.77
N LEU A 37 -12.07 -13.04 0.31
CA LEU A 37 -13.30 -12.42 0.84
C LEU A 37 -14.52 -12.82 -0.01
N GLY A 38 -15.62 -13.16 0.67
CA GLY A 38 -16.92 -13.35 0.05
C GLY A 38 -17.77 -12.08 0.09
N ILE A 39 -18.36 -11.71 -1.05
CA ILE A 39 -19.32 -10.60 -1.13
C ILE A 39 -20.73 -11.18 -1.13
N VAL A 40 -21.54 -10.79 -0.15
CA VAL A 40 -22.91 -11.31 0.03
C VAL A 40 -23.97 -10.45 -0.69
N ASN A 41 -23.73 -9.14 -0.82
CA ASN A 41 -24.69 -8.20 -1.38
C ASN A 41 -24.02 -6.91 -1.89
N SER A 42 -24.84 -5.97 -2.38
CA SER A 42 -24.40 -4.66 -2.87
C SER A 42 -23.68 -3.81 -1.82
N GLY A 43 -23.97 -4.00 -0.53
CA GLY A 43 -23.24 -3.35 0.56
C GLY A 43 -21.77 -3.78 0.60
N GLY A 44 -21.50 -5.07 0.40
CA GLY A 44 -20.12 -5.57 0.28
C GLY A 44 -19.39 -5.02 -0.94
N ILE A 45 -20.08 -4.86 -2.07
CA ILE A 45 -19.51 -4.19 -3.26
C ILE A 45 -19.16 -2.74 -2.96
N ASN A 46 -20.05 -2.02 -2.28
CA ASN A 46 -19.81 -0.64 -1.88
C ASN A 46 -18.59 -0.55 -0.95
N GLU A 47 -18.46 -1.46 0.01
CA GLU A 47 -17.34 -1.48 0.95
C GLU A 47 -16.01 -1.71 0.23
N ILE A 48 -15.95 -2.65 -0.74
CA ILE A 48 -14.73 -2.86 -1.52
C ILE A 48 -14.32 -1.59 -2.28
N ARG A 49 -15.29 -0.93 -2.92
CA ARG A 49 -15.02 0.32 -3.65
C ARG A 49 -14.59 1.45 -2.71
N ALA A 50 -15.30 1.65 -1.60
CA ALA A 50 -14.99 2.73 -0.67
C ALA A 50 -13.62 2.50 0.02
N GLN A 51 -13.43 1.34 0.63
CA GLN A 51 -12.26 1.09 1.47
C GLN A 51 -11.02 0.74 0.68
N TYR A 52 -11.12 -0.05 -0.39
CA TYR A 52 -9.93 -0.41 -1.15
C TYR A 52 -9.68 0.64 -2.22
N SER A 53 -10.67 0.94 -3.08
CA SER A 53 -10.44 1.92 -4.14
C SER A 53 -10.19 3.32 -3.59
N GLY A 54 -11.02 3.79 -2.67
CA GLY A 54 -10.88 5.12 -2.07
C GLY A 54 -9.57 5.30 -1.31
N PHE A 55 -9.18 4.34 -0.48
CA PHE A 55 -7.93 4.41 0.29
C PHE A 55 -6.69 4.40 -0.61
N PHE A 56 -6.60 3.45 -1.56
CA PHE A 56 -5.47 3.39 -2.47
C PHE A 56 -5.41 4.62 -3.37
N LEU A 57 -6.55 5.18 -3.77
CA LEU A 57 -6.58 6.44 -4.52
C LEU A 57 -6.04 7.60 -3.69
N ALA A 58 -6.43 7.70 -2.43
CA ALA A 58 -5.89 8.73 -1.52
C ALA A 58 -4.37 8.59 -1.35
N ALA A 59 -3.87 7.36 -1.19
CA ALA A 59 -2.43 7.11 -1.10
C ALA A 59 -1.69 7.48 -2.41
N ALA A 60 -2.27 7.15 -3.57
CA ALA A 60 -1.75 7.54 -4.88
C ALA A 60 -1.70 9.07 -5.04
N PHE A 61 -2.72 9.79 -4.57
CA PHE A 61 -2.73 11.25 -4.60
C PHE A 61 -1.61 11.86 -3.76
N VAL A 62 -1.36 11.34 -2.56
CA VAL A 62 -0.27 11.82 -1.71
C VAL A 62 1.09 11.65 -2.43
N CYS A 63 1.36 10.46 -2.98
CA CYS A 63 2.60 10.23 -3.72
C CYS A 63 2.72 11.12 -4.97
N THR A 64 1.63 11.26 -5.72
CA THR A 64 1.58 12.11 -6.93
C THR A 64 1.83 13.58 -6.57
N ALA A 65 1.17 14.09 -5.54
CA ALA A 65 1.36 15.46 -5.09
C ALA A 65 2.82 15.72 -4.67
N SER A 66 3.50 14.76 -4.05
CA SER A 66 4.95 14.88 -3.77
C SER A 66 5.82 14.82 -5.03
N LEU A 67 5.46 14.05 -6.04
CA LEU A 67 6.18 14.02 -7.33
C LEU A 67 6.10 15.37 -8.06
N PHE A 68 4.97 16.07 -7.94
CA PHE A 68 4.77 17.41 -8.51
C PHE A 68 5.17 18.57 -7.58
N GLY A 69 5.86 18.27 -6.48
CA GLY A 69 6.35 19.29 -5.54
C GLY A 69 5.27 20.01 -4.73
N GLN A 70 4.02 19.54 -4.76
CA GLN A 70 2.91 20.11 -3.99
C GLN A 70 2.94 19.68 -2.51
N LEU A 71 3.56 18.53 -2.21
CA LEU A 71 3.81 18.04 -0.86
C LEU A 71 5.27 17.69 -0.66
N SER A 72 5.78 17.86 0.56
CA SER A 72 7.14 17.42 0.88
C SER A 72 7.27 15.90 0.68
N ARG A 73 8.39 15.45 0.12
CA ARG A 73 8.64 14.02 -0.12
C ARG A 73 8.69 13.23 1.18
N GLN A 74 9.22 13.84 2.24
CA GLN A 74 9.24 13.27 3.59
C GLN A 74 7.83 12.95 4.09
N THR A 75 6.87 13.85 3.88
CA THR A 75 5.46 13.62 4.22
C THR A 75 4.95 12.35 3.54
N SER A 76 5.20 12.20 2.23
CA SER A 76 4.82 10.97 1.52
C SER A 76 5.50 9.72 2.07
N PHE A 77 6.79 9.77 2.39
CA PHE A 77 7.49 8.59 2.96
C PHE A 77 6.99 8.22 4.36
N VAL A 78 6.62 9.20 5.19
CA VAL A 78 5.97 8.95 6.48
C VAL A 78 4.61 8.29 6.27
N VAL A 79 3.80 8.79 5.34
CA VAL A 79 2.50 8.20 4.98
C VAL A 79 2.67 6.76 4.49
N LEU A 80 3.60 6.51 3.56
CA LEU A 80 3.91 5.17 3.07
C LEU A 80 4.38 4.25 4.22
N GLY A 81 5.21 4.76 5.12
CA GLY A 81 5.65 4.03 6.31
C GLY A 81 4.49 3.65 7.23
N ALA A 82 3.53 4.56 7.44
CA ALA A 82 2.34 4.29 8.23
C ALA A 82 1.43 3.24 7.55
N ILE A 83 1.22 3.35 6.24
CA ILE A 83 0.41 2.41 5.47
C ILE A 83 1.03 1.01 5.51
N TYR A 84 2.26 0.85 5.02
CA TYR A 84 2.89 -0.47 4.96
C TYR A 84 3.22 -1.02 6.34
N GLY A 85 3.62 -0.17 7.28
CA GLY A 85 3.88 -0.56 8.66
C GLY A 85 2.61 -1.06 9.36
N GLY A 86 1.48 -0.36 9.20
CA GLY A 86 0.20 -0.78 9.74
C GLY A 86 -0.30 -2.09 9.13
N LEU A 87 -0.21 -2.23 7.79
CA LEU A 87 -0.58 -3.45 7.08
C LEU A 87 0.27 -4.65 7.53
N LEU A 88 1.60 -4.48 7.57
CA LEU A 88 2.52 -5.51 8.02
C LEU A 88 2.29 -5.89 9.48
N ALA A 89 2.05 -4.91 10.36
CA ALA A 89 1.74 -5.18 11.76
C ALA A 89 0.46 -6.01 11.91
N GLY A 90 -0.62 -5.64 11.22
CA GLY A 90 -1.87 -6.42 11.22
C GLY A 90 -1.67 -7.85 10.69
N ARG A 91 -0.86 -8.00 9.65
CA ARG A 91 -0.46 -9.30 9.13
C ARG A 91 0.33 -10.12 10.15
N LEU A 92 1.34 -9.56 10.78
CA LEU A 92 2.13 -10.25 11.82
C LEU A 92 1.27 -10.70 13.01
N VAL A 93 0.30 -9.88 13.42
CA VAL A 93 -0.69 -10.29 14.43
C VAL A 93 -1.47 -11.51 13.94
N SER A 94 -1.98 -11.47 12.70
CA SER A 94 -2.69 -12.60 12.11
C SER A 94 -1.81 -13.86 12.01
N PHE A 95 -0.55 -13.74 11.60
CA PHE A 95 0.42 -14.85 11.59
C PHE A 95 0.58 -15.48 12.97
N ALA A 96 0.74 -14.66 14.01
CA ALA A 96 0.89 -15.13 15.38
C ALA A 96 -0.36 -15.86 15.88
N LEU A 97 -1.55 -15.29 15.62
CA LEU A 97 -2.83 -15.87 16.05
C LEU A 97 -3.16 -17.18 15.33
N ASN A 98 -2.75 -17.32 14.07
CA ASN A 98 -2.98 -18.54 13.27
C ASN A 98 -1.81 -19.53 13.32
N ALA A 99 -0.82 -19.32 14.20
CA ALA A 99 0.38 -20.15 14.33
C ALA A 99 1.13 -20.40 13.01
N GLY A 100 1.10 -19.43 12.09
CA GLY A 100 1.72 -19.54 10.77
C GLY A 100 0.86 -18.97 9.65
N VAL A 101 1.14 -19.47 8.43
CA VAL A 101 0.45 -19.06 7.19
C VAL A 101 -0.39 -20.18 6.56
N ALA A 102 -0.62 -21.27 7.28
CA ALA A 102 -1.44 -22.38 6.77
C ALA A 102 -2.85 -21.87 6.45
N GLY A 103 -3.31 -22.11 5.22
CA GLY A 103 -4.62 -21.63 4.73
C GLY A 103 -4.61 -20.22 4.12
N TYR A 104 -3.49 -19.49 4.13
CA TYR A 104 -3.41 -18.20 3.44
C TYR A 104 -3.33 -18.40 1.92
N GLY A 105 -4.17 -17.67 1.19
CA GLY A 105 -4.11 -17.63 -0.26
C GLY A 105 -2.81 -16.99 -0.77
N PRO A 106 -2.40 -17.30 -2.01
CA PRO A 106 -1.15 -16.79 -2.59
C PRO A 106 -1.08 -15.26 -2.61
N THR A 107 -2.20 -14.57 -2.85
CA THR A 107 -2.28 -13.10 -2.80
C THR A 107 -1.88 -12.56 -1.44
N ILE A 108 -2.36 -13.18 -0.35
CA ILE A 108 -2.05 -12.73 1.00
C ILE A 108 -0.55 -12.88 1.29
N LEU A 109 0.06 -14.00 0.87
CA LEU A 109 1.50 -14.22 1.00
C LEU A 109 2.32 -13.19 0.22
N VAL A 110 1.91 -12.88 -1.02
CA VAL A 110 2.55 -11.83 -1.81
C VAL A 110 2.44 -10.48 -1.11
N LEU A 111 1.28 -10.17 -0.51
CA LEU A 111 1.09 -8.91 0.20
C LEU A 111 1.97 -8.77 1.45
N TYR A 112 2.34 -9.86 2.15
CA TYR A 112 3.38 -9.78 3.20
C TYR A 112 4.70 -9.23 2.63
N ALA A 113 5.12 -9.74 1.48
CA ALA A 113 6.37 -9.31 0.85
C ALA A 113 6.26 -7.88 0.33
N VAL A 114 5.13 -7.53 -0.30
CA VAL A 114 4.87 -6.15 -0.76
C VAL A 114 4.90 -5.18 0.41
N ASP A 115 4.27 -5.51 1.54
CA ASP A 115 4.24 -4.64 2.71
C ASP A 115 5.63 -4.48 3.33
N ALA A 116 6.40 -5.56 3.45
CA ALA A 116 7.77 -5.52 3.97
C ALA A 116 8.72 -4.71 3.07
N VAL A 117 8.65 -4.93 1.75
CA VAL A 117 9.45 -4.18 0.78
C VAL A 117 9.03 -2.72 0.74
N GLY A 118 7.72 -2.45 0.69
CA GLY A 118 7.16 -1.11 0.70
C GLY A 118 7.58 -0.31 1.93
N LEU A 119 7.49 -0.92 3.12
CA LEU A 119 7.97 -0.31 4.36
C LEU A 119 9.47 -0.03 4.33
N SER A 120 10.27 -1.02 3.90
CA SER A 120 11.73 -0.88 3.83
C SER A 120 12.14 0.26 2.89
N LEU A 121 11.49 0.36 1.73
CA LEU A 121 11.73 1.44 0.76
C LEU A 121 11.29 2.81 1.29
N ALA A 122 10.16 2.87 2.01
CA ALA A 122 9.69 4.10 2.62
C ALA A 122 10.66 4.62 3.69
N VAL A 123 11.12 3.74 4.59
CA VAL A 123 12.10 4.08 5.64
C VAL A 123 13.44 4.48 5.03
N ALA A 124 13.96 3.70 4.06
CA ALA A 124 15.22 4.02 3.39
C ALA A 124 15.14 5.38 2.68
N SER A 125 14.04 5.66 1.96
CA SER A 125 13.83 6.93 1.28
C SER A 125 13.74 8.09 2.27
N PHE A 126 13.03 7.92 3.39
CA PHE A 126 12.93 8.94 4.44
C PHE A 126 14.30 9.29 5.03
N VAL A 127 15.09 8.28 5.38
CA VAL A 127 16.43 8.47 5.96
C VAL A 127 17.36 9.17 4.96
N LEU A 128 17.40 8.69 3.71
CA LEU A 128 18.26 9.27 2.67
C LEU A 128 17.86 10.72 2.32
N GLU A 129 16.56 11.03 2.30
CA GLU A 129 16.06 12.38 2.04
C GLU A 129 16.38 13.34 3.20
N ASN A 130 16.37 12.86 4.44
CA ASN A 130 16.77 13.67 5.60
C ASN A 130 18.27 13.99 5.60
N GLN A 131 19.12 13.05 5.20
CA GLN A 131 20.56 13.26 5.09
C GLN A 131 20.94 14.29 4.03
N LEU A 132 20.10 14.54 3.03
CA LEU A 132 20.32 15.59 2.03
C LEU A 132 20.00 17.00 2.53
N LYS A 133 19.24 17.13 3.63
CA LYS A 133 18.85 18.42 4.21
C LYS A 133 19.78 18.89 5.33
N ALA A 134 20.58 17.98 5.90
CA ALA A 134 21.58 18.26 6.92
C ALA A 134 22.90 18.69 6.28
#